data_AF-A0A1J4JV09-F1
#
_entry.id   AF-A0A1J4JV09-F1
#
_cell.length_a   1.000
_cell.length_b   1.000
_cell.length_c   1.000
_cell.angle_alpha   90.00
_cell.angle_beta   90.00
_cell.angle_gamma   90.00
#
_symmetry.space_group_name_H-M   'P 1'
#
loop_
_entity.id
_entity.type
_entity.pdbx_description
1 polymer ?
#
loop_
_entity_poly.entity_id
_entity_poly.type
_entity_poly.pdbx_seq_one_letter_code
_entity_poly.pdbx_strand_id
1 'polypeptide(L)'
;MEFLNEFIDSSTNKIIQDAKMLLQKQKIKENIMEESNGFVCQIVDSMNDKNNSDLPCFPSVQINADDPFSYEYLEFQLVLDYLDSIGCKFAASIFRNESQNISEIANREFIADTLKLRTYDQSPLLVQFIESLR
;
A
#
# COMPACT_ATOMS: atom_id res chain seq x y z
N MET A 1 15.50 -17.15 21.22
CA MET A 1 14.30 -16.82 20.42
C MET A 1 13.34 -15.92 21.18
N GLU A 2 13.07 -16.14 22.48
CA GLU A 2 12.24 -15.23 23.31
C GLU A 2 12.70 -13.77 23.32
N PHE A 3 13.99 -13.51 23.49
CA PHE A 3 14.54 -12.15 23.54
C PHE A 3 14.32 -11.35 22.24
N LEU A 4 14.39 -11.99 21.07
CA LEU A 4 14.12 -11.34 19.78
C LEU A 4 12.62 -11.02 19.61
N ASN A 5 11.74 -11.93 20.08
CA ASN A 5 10.30 -11.69 20.06
C ASN A 5 9.92 -10.55 21.04
N GLU A 6 10.46 -10.52 22.25
CA GLU A 6 10.24 -9.42 23.20
C GLU A 6 10.77 -8.07 22.67
N PHE A 7 11.89 -8.06 21.95
CA PHE A 7 12.43 -6.84 21.35
C PHE A 7 11.57 -6.34 20.18
N ILE A 8 11.07 -7.25 19.34
CA ILE A 8 10.16 -6.93 18.22
C ILE A 8 8.82 -6.41 18.76
N ASP A 9 8.28 -7.05 19.80
CA ASP A 9 7.01 -6.66 20.41
C ASP A 9 7.10 -5.32 21.14
N SER A 10 8.18 -5.09 21.89
CA SER A 10 8.40 -3.81 22.58
C SER A 10 8.60 -2.64 21.60
N SER A 11 9.37 -2.86 20.53
CA SER A 11 9.59 -1.84 19.50
C SER A 11 8.31 -1.52 18.72
N THR A 12 7.52 -2.54 18.39
CA THR A 12 6.24 -2.37 17.68
C THR A 12 5.22 -1.65 18.56
N ASN A 13 5.13 -2.00 19.84
CA ASN A 13 4.26 -1.31 20.79
C ASN A 13 4.63 0.15 20.99
N LYS A 14 5.93 0.48 21.02
CA LYS A 14 6.41 1.86 21.11
C LYS A 14 5.99 2.69 19.89
N ILE A 15 6.16 2.16 18.68
CA ILE A 15 5.71 2.81 17.44
C ILE A 15 4.19 3.03 17.46
N ILE A 16 3.42 2.04 17.92
CA ILE A 16 1.97 2.17 18.05
C ILE A 16 1.59 3.28 19.05
N GLN A 17 2.30 3.39 20.18
CA GLN A 17 2.06 4.46 21.15
C GLN A 17 2.42 5.84 20.60
N ASP A 18 3.55 5.97 19.91
CA ASP A 18 3.96 7.20 19.27
C ASP A 18 2.94 7.64 18.20
N ALA A 19 2.45 6.69 17.39
CA ALA A 19 1.37 6.92 16.43
C ALA A 19 0.08 7.40 17.12
N LYS A 20 -0.32 6.77 18.24
CA LYS A 20 -1.50 7.21 19.02
C LYS A 20 -1.34 8.63 19.58
N MET A 21 -0.15 8.99 20.05
CA MET A 21 0.11 10.33 20.56
C MET A 21 0.06 11.38 19.44
N LEU A 22 0.57 11.06 18.25
CA LEU A 22 0.48 11.94 17.08
C LEU A 22 -0.96 12.14 16.61
N LEU A 23 -1.76 11.06 16.58
CA LEU A 23 -3.19 11.12 16.25
C LEU A 23 -3.97 12.08 17.17
N GLN A 24 -3.63 12.11 18.46
CA GLN A 24 -4.24 13.03 19.42
C GLN A 24 -3.76 14.48 19.23
N LYS A 25 -2.45 14.68 19.01
CA LYS A 25 -1.86 16.02 18.87
C LYS A 25 -2.31 16.74 17.59
N GLN A 26 -2.53 16.00 16.51
CA GLN A 26 -2.83 16.59 15.20
C GLN A 26 -4.32 16.65 14.87
N LYS A 27 -5.22 16.30 15.81
CA LYS A 27 -6.67 16.22 15.56
C LYS A 27 -7.05 15.34 14.36
N ILE A 28 -6.16 14.43 13.94
CA ILE A 28 -6.38 13.55 12.78
C ILE A 28 -7.67 12.74 12.98
N LYS A 29 -7.94 12.31 14.22
CA LYS A 29 -9.17 11.58 14.55
C LYS A 29 -10.45 12.40 14.28
N GLU A 30 -10.43 13.69 14.61
CA GLU A 30 -11.57 14.59 14.35
C GLU A 30 -11.75 14.78 12.85
N ASN A 31 -10.67 15.06 12.12
CA ASN A 31 -10.71 15.23 10.66
C ASN A 31 -11.22 13.96 9.95
N ILE A 32 -10.74 12.76 10.35
CA ILE A 32 -11.20 11.48 9.79
C ILE A 32 -12.71 11.29 10.07
N MET A 33 -13.18 11.62 11.27
CA MET A 33 -14.60 11.53 11.63
C MET A 33 -15.46 12.50 10.81
N GLU A 34 -15.00 13.74 10.64
CA GLU A 34 -15.68 14.75 9.82
C GLU A 34 -15.75 14.32 8.35
N GLU A 35 -14.64 13.86 7.79
CA GLU A 35 -14.56 13.36 6.42
C GLU A 35 -15.46 12.13 6.23
N SER A 36 -15.41 11.17 7.14
CA SER A 36 -16.26 9.97 7.11
C SER A 36 -17.75 10.33 7.16
N ASN A 37 -18.13 11.24 8.06
CA ASN A 37 -19.52 11.72 8.14
C ASN A 37 -19.94 12.47 6.88
N GLY A 38 -19.04 13.27 6.30
CA GLY A 38 -19.26 13.93 5.01
C GLY A 38 -19.56 12.95 3.89
N PHE A 39 -18.78 11.87 3.78
CA PHE A 39 -19.02 10.81 2.80
C PHE A 39 -20.32 10.05 3.05
N VAL A 40 -20.65 9.74 4.30
CA VAL A 40 -21.93 9.07 4.63
C VAL A 40 -23.12 9.93 4.21
N CYS A 41 -23.07 11.24 4.49
CA CYS A 41 -24.13 12.15 4.04
C CYS A 41 -24.25 12.18 2.52
N GLN A 42 -23.14 12.30 1.78
CA GLN A 42 -23.15 12.27 0.31
C GLN A 42 -23.75 10.96 -0.24
N ILE A 43 -23.38 9.82 0.35
CA ILE A 43 -23.91 8.52 -0.05
C ILE A 43 -25.43 8.47 0.22
N VAL A 44 -25.89 8.90 1.40
CA VAL A 44 -27.31 8.90 1.76
C VAL A 44 -28.12 9.84 0.86
N ASP A 45 -27.58 11.02 0.55
CA ASP A 45 -28.20 11.98 -0.35
C ASP A 45 -28.31 11.42 -1.78
N SER A 46 -27.26 10.75 -2.27
CA SER A 46 -27.26 10.08 -3.58
C SER A 46 -28.26 8.91 -3.67
N MET A 47 -28.60 8.28 -2.54
CA MET A 47 -29.62 7.22 -2.48
C MET A 47 -31.05 7.78 -2.54
N ASN A 48 -31.28 8.97 -1.96
CA ASN A 48 -32.60 9.60 -1.88
C ASN A 48 -32.94 10.42 -3.13
N ASP A 49 -31.96 11.09 -3.73
CA ASP A 49 -32.12 11.89 -4.93
C ASP A 49 -31.53 11.18 -6.16
N LYS A 50 -32.40 10.61 -7.01
CA LYS A 50 -32.01 9.95 -8.28
C LYS A 50 -31.28 10.83 -9.29
N ASN A 51 -31.19 12.14 -9.06
CA ASN A 51 -30.67 13.13 -10.01
C ASN A 51 -29.46 13.93 -9.50
N ASN A 52 -28.91 13.68 -8.30
CA ASN A 52 -27.72 14.42 -7.86
C ASN A 52 -26.99 13.78 -6.67
N SER A 53 -25.92 13.05 -6.97
CA SER A 53 -24.56 13.48 -6.64
C SER A 53 -23.62 12.37 -7.12
N ASP A 54 -22.65 12.72 -7.97
CA ASP A 54 -21.62 11.77 -8.36
C ASP A 54 -20.83 11.42 -7.10
N LEU A 55 -20.87 10.14 -6.74
CA LEU A 55 -20.11 9.63 -5.61
C LEU A 55 -18.62 9.97 -5.78
N PRO A 56 -17.90 10.24 -4.68
CA PRO A 56 -16.47 10.48 -4.74
C PRO A 56 -15.78 9.29 -5.40
N CYS A 57 -15.17 9.53 -6.56
CA CYS A 57 -14.38 8.55 -7.27
C CYS A 57 -12.91 8.69 -6.83
N PHE A 58 -12.37 7.64 -6.23
CA PHE A 58 -10.95 7.59 -5.87
C PHE A 58 -10.14 7.10 -7.07
N PRO A 59 -9.02 7.75 -7.41
CA PRO A 59 -8.18 7.31 -8.52
C PRO A 59 -7.61 5.92 -8.22
N SER A 60 -7.73 5.01 -9.17
CA SER A 60 -7.15 3.66 -9.09
C SER A 60 -5.93 3.55 -10.00
N VAL A 61 -5.01 2.67 -9.62
CA VAL A 61 -3.94 2.24 -10.53
C VAL A 61 -4.51 1.10 -11.36
N GLN A 62 -4.72 1.39 -12.65
CA GLN A 62 -5.20 0.41 -13.61
C GLN A 62 -4.10 -0.62 -13.87
N ILE A 63 -4.23 -1.80 -13.29
CA ILE A 63 -3.37 -2.95 -13.57
C ILE A 63 -4.19 -4.01 -14.30
N ASN A 64 -3.57 -4.69 -15.27
CA ASN A 64 -4.18 -5.86 -15.88
C ASN A 64 -3.75 -7.10 -15.10
N ALA A 65 -4.49 -7.46 -14.06
CA ALA A 65 -4.19 -8.63 -13.23
C ALA A 65 -4.29 -9.96 -14.01
N ASP A 66 -5.05 -10.00 -15.10
CA ASP A 66 -5.18 -11.16 -15.98
C ASP A 66 -3.99 -11.33 -16.94
N ASP A 67 -3.15 -10.29 -17.08
CA ASP A 67 -1.92 -10.31 -17.86
C ASP A 67 -0.70 -9.99 -16.97
N PRO A 68 -0.09 -11.01 -16.35
CA PRO A 68 1.08 -10.86 -15.47
C PRO A 68 2.33 -10.30 -16.18
N PHE A 69 2.33 -10.26 -17.52
CA PHE A 69 3.43 -9.72 -18.32
C PHE A 69 3.15 -8.29 -18.81
N SER A 70 1.99 -7.73 -18.49
CA SER A 70 1.68 -6.34 -18.80
C SER A 70 2.64 -5.38 -18.09
N TYR A 71 2.95 -4.27 -18.74
CA TYR A 71 3.89 -3.28 -18.22
C TYR A 71 3.41 -2.71 -16.88
N GLU A 72 2.11 -2.40 -16.79
CA GLU A 72 1.47 -1.83 -15.61
C GLU A 72 1.52 -2.80 -14.42
N TYR A 73 1.32 -4.10 -14.67
CA TYR A 73 1.41 -5.12 -13.62
C TYR A 73 2.85 -5.25 -13.10
N LEU A 74 3.84 -5.31 -14.00
CA LEU A 74 5.25 -5.39 -13.63
C LEU A 74 5.72 -4.15 -12.86
N GLU A 75 5.31 -2.95 -13.29
CA GLU A 75 5.61 -1.69 -12.59
C GLU A 75 5.01 -1.70 -11.17
N PHE A 76 3.74 -2.08 -11.04
CA PHE A 76 3.08 -2.19 -9.75
C PHE A 76 3.81 -3.18 -8.81
N GLN A 77 4.17 -4.35 -9.33
CA GLN A 77 4.87 -5.39 -8.57
C GLN A 77 6.28 -4.96 -8.15
N LEU A 78 7.02 -4.23 -8.99
CA LEU A 78 8.33 -3.68 -8.65
C LEU A 78 8.27 -2.66 -7.51
N VAL A 79 7.25 -1.79 -7.51
CA VAL A 79 7.03 -0.83 -6.42
C VAL A 79 6.64 -1.56 -5.13
N LEU A 80 5.77 -2.57 -5.23
CA LEU A 80 5.34 -3.35 -4.06
C LEU A 80 6.51 -4.12 -3.43
N ASP A 81 7.33 -4.82 -4.24
CA ASP A 81 8.57 -5.47 -3.78
C ASP A 81 9.53 -4.48 -3.13
N TYR A 82 9.67 -3.28 -3.69
CA TYR A 82 10.51 -2.25 -3.11
C TYR A 82 10.04 -1.84 -1.71
N LEU A 83 8.75 -1.54 -1.56
CA LEU A 83 8.16 -1.13 -0.28
C LEU A 83 8.29 -2.23 0.80
N ASP A 84 8.12 -3.49 0.41
CA ASP A 84 8.33 -4.63 1.31
C ASP A 84 9.81 -4.80 1.67
N SER A 85 10.71 -4.69 0.69
CA SER A 85 12.16 -4.92 0.85
C SER A 85 12.87 -3.86 1.71
N ILE A 86 12.42 -2.60 1.68
CA ILE A 86 13.04 -1.53 2.48
C ILE A 86 12.61 -1.53 3.96
N GLY A 87 11.75 -2.47 4.38
CA GLY A 87 11.32 -2.62 5.77
C GLY A 87 10.20 -1.67 6.19
N CYS A 88 9.47 -1.07 5.25
CA CYS A 88 8.32 -0.22 5.54
C CYS A 88 7.08 -1.07 5.89
N LYS A 89 6.95 -1.46 7.17
CA LYS A 89 5.91 -2.38 7.69
C LYS A 89 4.47 -2.15 7.21
N PHE A 90 4.09 -0.91 6.93
CA PHE A 90 2.71 -0.56 6.55
C PHE A 90 2.58 -0.07 5.10
N ALA A 91 3.68 0.35 4.47
CA ALA A 91 3.60 1.08 3.21
C ALA A 91 3.05 0.22 2.08
N ALA A 92 3.49 -1.04 1.97
CA ALA A 92 2.96 -1.98 0.98
C ALA A 92 1.44 -2.21 1.15
N SER A 93 0.98 -2.36 2.38
CA SER A 93 -0.46 -2.52 2.66
C SER A 93 -1.27 -1.28 2.33
N ILE A 94 -0.74 -0.09 2.64
CA ILE A 94 -1.39 1.19 2.32
C ILE A 94 -1.43 1.36 0.80
N PHE A 95 -0.32 1.12 0.11
CA PHE A 95 -0.20 1.24 -1.33
C PHE A 95 -1.24 0.38 -2.05
N ARG A 96 -1.42 -0.89 -1.66
CA ARG A 96 -2.46 -1.77 -2.21
C ARG A 96 -3.88 -1.25 -2.01
N ASN A 97 -4.16 -0.66 -0.84
CA ASN A 97 -5.47 -0.10 -0.55
C ASN A 97 -5.73 1.16 -1.37
N GLU A 98 -4.79 2.10 -1.39
CA GLU A 98 -4.90 3.37 -2.11
C GLU A 98 -4.93 3.17 -3.63
N SER A 99 -4.23 2.16 -4.14
CA SER A 99 -4.25 1.81 -5.56
C SER A 99 -5.50 1.04 -5.99
N GLN A 100 -6.35 0.62 -5.04
CA GLN A 100 -7.48 -0.29 -5.22
C GLN A 100 -7.11 -1.72 -5.69
N ASN A 101 -5.89 -2.17 -5.38
CA ASN A 101 -5.38 -3.51 -5.73
C ASN A 101 -5.07 -4.34 -4.48
N ILE A 102 -6.10 -4.52 -3.62
CA ILE A 102 -5.97 -5.09 -2.27
C ILE A 102 -5.42 -6.53 -2.28
N SER A 103 -5.85 -7.32 -3.26
CA SER A 103 -5.54 -8.75 -3.36
C SER A 103 -4.15 -9.05 -3.91
N GLU A 104 -3.48 -8.07 -4.51
CA GLU A 104 -2.18 -8.27 -5.13
C GLU A 104 -1.09 -8.43 -4.09
N ILE A 105 -0.24 -9.44 -4.22
CA ILE A 105 0.89 -9.67 -3.31
C ILE A 105 2.16 -9.62 -4.14
N ALA A 106 3.25 -9.07 -3.58
CA ALA A 106 4.53 -9.01 -4.26
C ALA A 106 5.00 -10.43 -4.60
N ASN A 107 5.17 -10.73 -5.88
CA ASN A 107 5.71 -12.00 -6.35
C ASN A 107 7.15 -11.84 -6.85
N ARG A 108 8.09 -11.75 -5.90
CA ARG A 108 9.50 -11.48 -6.19
C ARG A 108 10.13 -12.50 -7.15
N GLU A 109 9.85 -13.80 -6.96
CA GLU A 109 10.42 -14.85 -7.82
C GLU A 109 9.97 -14.69 -9.27
N PHE A 110 8.67 -14.50 -9.49
CA PHE A 110 8.11 -14.30 -10.83
C PHE A 110 8.70 -13.06 -11.52
N ILE A 111 8.81 -11.94 -10.81
CA ILE A 111 9.33 -10.69 -11.38
C ILE A 111 10.82 -10.81 -11.69
N ALA A 112 11.59 -11.43 -10.80
CA ALA A 112 13.01 -11.65 -11.01
C ALA A 112 13.27 -12.55 -12.23
N ASP A 113 12.51 -13.64 -12.39
CA ASP A 113 12.64 -14.52 -13.56
C ASP A 113 12.21 -13.82 -14.85
N THR A 114 11.10 -13.08 -14.82
CA THR A 114 10.55 -12.37 -15.98
C THR A 114 11.52 -11.29 -16.48
N LEU A 115 12.09 -10.51 -15.58
CA LEU A 115 13.03 -9.43 -15.89
C LEU A 115 14.50 -9.89 -15.93
N LYS A 116 14.77 -11.19 -15.73
CA LYS A 116 16.11 -11.80 -15.66
C LYS A 116 17.04 -11.11 -14.65
N LEU A 117 16.49 -10.78 -13.48
CA LEU A 117 17.19 -10.15 -12.36
C LEU A 117 17.80 -11.20 -11.42
N ARG A 118 18.66 -10.77 -10.51
CA ARG A 118 19.36 -11.66 -9.58
C ARG A 118 18.44 -12.01 -8.42
N THR A 119 18.22 -13.30 -8.21
CA THR A 119 17.37 -13.83 -7.13
C THR A 119 18.12 -14.06 -5.82
N TYR A 120 19.45 -14.19 -5.85
CA TYR A 120 20.28 -14.43 -4.66
C TYR A 120 20.53 -13.17 -3.82
N ASP A 121 20.25 -11.99 -4.37
CA ASP A 121 20.44 -10.70 -3.70
C ASP A 121 19.13 -10.22 -3.04
N GLN A 122 19.25 -9.67 -1.83
CA GLN A 122 18.15 -9.08 -1.06
C GLN A 122 17.85 -7.64 -1.47
N SER A 123 18.69 -7.03 -2.31
CA SER A 123 18.43 -5.70 -2.87
C SER A 123 17.08 -5.66 -3.59
N PRO A 124 16.25 -4.61 -3.42
CA PRO A 124 14.96 -4.49 -4.09
C PRO A 124 15.07 -4.69 -5.61
N LEU A 125 14.13 -5.40 -6.22
CA LEU A 125 14.18 -5.72 -7.66
C LEU A 125 14.16 -4.46 -8.53
N LEU A 126 13.43 -3.43 -8.10
CA LEU A 126 13.42 -2.14 -8.79
C LEU A 126 14.80 -1.50 -8.88
N VAL A 127 15.61 -1.60 -7.81
CA VAL A 127 16.97 -1.07 -7.80
C VAL A 127 17.85 -1.88 -8.75
N GLN A 128 17.76 -3.21 -8.70
CA GLN A 128 18.51 -4.08 -9.60
C GLN A 128 18.16 -3.83 -11.08
N PHE A 129 16.88 -3.59 -11.37
CA PHE A 129 16.40 -3.29 -12.71
C PHE A 129 17.00 -1.98 -13.22
N ILE A 130 16.95 -0.90 -12.43
CA ILE A 130 17.56 0.39 -12.79
C ILE A 130 19.07 0.26 -12.99
N GLU A 131 19.76 -0.51 -12.14
CA GLU A 131 21.20 -0.79 -12.30
C GLU A 131 21.51 -1.53 -13.60
N SER A 132 20.66 -2.47 -14.02
CA SER A 132 20.84 -3.22 -15.26
C SER A 132 20.68 -2.39 -16.54
N LEU A 133 20.01 -1.23 -16.43
CA LEU A 133 19.81 -0.28 -17.52
C LEU A 133 20.95 0.73 -17.67
N ARG A 134 21.88 0.79 -16.70
CA ARG A 134 23.07 1.65 -16.74
C ARG A 134 24.23 0.96 -17.44
#